data_AF-A0A0S8AWG4-F1
#
_entry.id   AF-A0A0S8AWG4-F1
#
_cell.length_a   1.000
_cell.length_b   1.000
_cell.length_c   1.000
_cell.angle_alpha   90.00
_cell.angle_beta   90.00
_cell.angle_gamma   90.00
#
_symmetry.space_group_name_H-M   'P 1'
#
loop_
_entity.id
_entity.type
_entity.pdbx_description
1 polymer ?
#
loop_
_entity_poly.entity_id
_entity_poly.type
_entity_poly.pdbx_seq_one_letter_code
_entity_poly.pdbx_strand_id
1 'polypeptide(L)'
;MPDGIIIVDAEGRIVEFNARAQGMLRYTREEVLGQPVELLLPERFREVHVTDRARYSERPHVRPMGQHLELVARCKDGRELPVEISLAPYQSEQGALVVASIREVRKPDPAAG
;
A
#
# COMPACT_ATOMS: atom_id res chain seq x y z
N MET A 1 -6.46 3.67 16.40
CA MET A 1 -6.23 2.25 16.04
C MET A 1 -5.01 2.25 15.11
N PRO A 2 -3.97 1.43 15.34
CA PRO A 2 -2.74 1.52 14.54
C PRO A 2 -3.04 1.26 13.06
N ASP A 3 -2.25 1.89 12.19
CA ASP A 3 -2.36 1.74 10.74
C ASP A 3 -1.91 0.35 10.28
N GLY A 4 -2.36 -0.07 9.10
CA GLY A 4 -1.77 -1.21 8.41
C GLY A 4 -0.35 -0.86 7.97
N ILE A 5 0.59 -1.79 8.13
CA ILE A 5 1.98 -1.61 7.70
C ILE A 5 2.30 -2.66 6.65
N ILE A 6 2.78 -2.18 5.51
CA ILE A 6 3.26 -2.97 4.40
C ILE A 6 4.69 -2.50 4.12
N ILE A 7 5.65 -3.40 4.09
CA ILE A 7 7.03 -3.06 3.71
C ILE A 7 7.35 -3.80 2.42
N VAL A 8 7.94 -3.09 1.48
CA VAL A 8 8.39 -3.64 0.20
C VAL A 8 9.88 -3.43 -0.01
N ASP A 9 10.50 -4.37 -0.73
CA ASP A 9 11.88 -4.24 -1.21
C ASP A 9 11.99 -3.33 -2.44
N ALA A 10 13.20 -3.20 -2.98
CA ALA A 10 13.51 -2.35 -4.13
C ALA A 10 12.75 -2.77 -5.40
N GLU A 11 12.44 -4.06 -5.54
CA GLU A 11 11.68 -4.62 -6.65
C GLU A 11 10.16 -4.42 -6.46
N GLY A 12 9.72 -4.05 -5.25
CA GLY A 12 8.32 -3.87 -4.88
C GLY A 12 7.64 -5.14 -4.36
N ARG A 13 8.42 -6.14 -3.96
CA ARG A 13 7.88 -7.35 -3.32
C ARG A 13 7.63 -7.10 -1.85
N ILE A 14 6.52 -7.61 -1.34
CA ILE A 14 6.15 -7.45 0.06
C ILE A 14 7.07 -8.34 0.92
N VAL A 15 7.75 -7.71 1.87
CA VAL A 15 8.63 -8.38 2.85
C VAL A 15 8.04 -8.38 4.26
N GLU A 16 7.13 -7.44 4.57
CA GLU A 16 6.39 -7.40 5.83
C GLU A 16 4.94 -6.99 5.62
N PHE A 17 4.04 -7.60 6.39
CA PHE A 17 2.61 -7.37 6.32
C PHE A 17 1.96 -7.58 7.70
N ASN A 18 1.71 -6.47 8.42
CA ASN A 18 1.31 -6.56 9.83
C ASN A 18 -0.14 -7.06 10.01
N ALA A 19 -0.49 -7.46 11.23
CA ALA A 19 -1.81 -7.98 11.56
C ALA A 19 -2.95 -7.02 11.18
N ARG A 20 -2.71 -5.70 11.22
CA ARG A 20 -3.73 -4.72 10.82
C ARG A 20 -3.97 -4.74 9.31
N ALA A 21 -2.92 -4.80 8.50
CA ALA A 21 -3.04 -4.89 7.05
C ALA A 21 -3.71 -6.20 6.63
N GLN A 22 -3.40 -7.31 7.33
CA GLN A 22 -4.06 -8.60 7.15
C GLN A 22 -5.57 -8.52 7.37
N GLY A 23 -6.01 -7.96 8.50
CA GLY A 23 -7.44 -7.81 8.79
C GLY A 23 -8.17 -6.89 7.81
N MET A 24 -7.51 -5.83 7.35
CA MET A 24 -8.10 -4.85 6.44
C MET A 24 -8.24 -5.38 5.01
N LEU A 25 -7.16 -5.97 4.46
CA LEU A 25 -7.09 -6.41 3.07
C LEU A 25 -7.46 -7.89 2.89
N ARG A 26 -7.67 -8.62 3.98
CA ARG A 26 -8.14 -10.01 4.04
C ARG A 26 -7.18 -11.03 3.41
N TYR A 27 -5.91 -10.66 3.36
CA TYR A 27 -4.81 -11.56 3.03
C TYR A 27 -4.12 -12.00 4.32
N THR A 28 -3.62 -13.23 4.36
CA THR A 28 -2.64 -13.59 5.39
C THR A 28 -1.25 -13.08 4.98
N ARG A 29 -0.32 -13.04 5.93
CA ARG A 29 1.07 -12.70 5.65
C ARG A 29 1.69 -13.64 4.62
N GLU A 30 1.47 -14.94 4.79
CA GLU A 30 2.05 -16.00 3.95
C GLU A 30 1.59 -15.91 2.50
N GLU A 31 0.37 -15.41 2.26
CA GLU A 31 -0.18 -15.23 0.92
C GLU A 31 0.46 -14.09 0.14
N VAL A 32 1.01 -13.10 0.83
CA VAL A 32 1.50 -11.86 0.21
C VAL A 32 3.02 -11.74 0.23
N LEU A 33 3.72 -12.44 1.12
CA LEU A 33 5.18 -12.38 1.16
C LEU A 33 5.79 -12.79 -0.19
N GLY A 34 6.73 -11.98 -0.68
CA GLY A 34 7.38 -12.15 -1.98
C GLY A 34 6.52 -11.77 -3.19
N GLN A 35 5.22 -11.49 -3.00
CA GLN A 35 4.34 -11.04 -4.07
C GLN A 35 4.56 -9.54 -4.35
N PRO A 36 4.35 -9.10 -5.62
CA PRO A 36 4.35 -7.69 -5.94
C PRO A 36 3.23 -6.96 -5.18
N VAL A 37 3.53 -5.76 -4.69
CA VAL A 37 2.56 -4.92 -3.96
C VAL A 37 1.32 -4.59 -4.81
N GLU A 38 1.44 -4.62 -6.13
CA GLU A 38 0.36 -4.48 -7.11
C GLU A 38 -0.76 -5.50 -6.95
N LEU A 39 -0.51 -6.63 -6.28
CA LEU A 39 -1.55 -7.58 -5.86
C LEU A 39 -2.66 -6.88 -5.07
N LEU A 40 -2.29 -5.91 -4.23
CA LEU A 40 -3.17 -5.16 -3.34
C LEU A 40 -3.84 -3.97 -4.02
N LEU A 41 -3.64 -3.80 -5.34
CA LEU A 41 -4.23 -2.75 -6.14
C LEU A 41 -5.30 -3.32 -7.07
N PRO A 42 -6.35 -2.54 -7.38
CA PRO A 42 -7.22 -2.81 -8.51
C PRO A 42 -6.41 -2.98 -9.80
N GLU A 43 -6.80 -3.93 -10.66
CA GLU A 43 -6.05 -4.30 -11.86
C GLU A 43 -5.73 -3.09 -12.75
N ARG A 44 -6.70 -2.20 -12.91
CA ARG A 44 -6.59 -0.94 -13.68
C ARG A 44 -5.48 0.02 -13.22
N PHE A 45 -4.95 -0.14 -12.02
CA PHE A 45 -3.90 0.72 -11.46
C PHE A 45 -2.53 0.04 -11.37
N ARG A 46 -2.43 -1.26 -11.67
CA ARG A 46 -1.18 -2.03 -11.46
C ARG A 46 -0.04 -1.52 -12.32
N GLU A 47 -0.25 -1.34 -13.62
CA GLU A 47 0.82 -0.92 -14.55
C GLU A 47 1.36 0.48 -14.24
N VAL A 48 0.47 1.45 -13.99
CA VAL A 48 0.87 2.81 -13.63
C VAL A 48 1.62 2.83 -12.30
N HIS A 49 1.17 2.03 -11.33
CA HIS A 49 1.83 1.94 -10.02
C HIS A 49 3.26 1.39 -10.11
N VAL A 50 3.53 0.40 -10.97
CA VAL A 50 4.90 -0.08 -11.21
C VAL A 50 5.81 1.07 -11.67
N THR A 51 5.31 1.94 -12.54
CA THR A 51 6.06 3.10 -13.02
C THR A 51 6.28 4.14 -11.91
N ASP A 52 5.23 4.44 -11.14
CA ASP A 52 5.30 5.44 -10.07
C ASP A 52 6.20 5.01 -8.91
N ARG A 53 6.17 3.71 -8.54
CA ARG A 53 7.07 3.14 -7.55
C ARG A 53 8.52 3.18 -8.02
N ALA A 54 8.79 2.85 -9.28
CA ALA A 54 10.16 2.91 -9.82
C ALA A 54 10.72 4.34 -9.73
N ARG A 55 9.91 5.35 -10.12
CA ARG A 55 10.26 6.76 -9.99
C ARG A 55 10.47 7.20 -8.54
N TYR A 56 9.65 6.70 -7.61
CA TYR A 56 9.84 7.00 -6.18
C TYR A 56 11.17 6.46 -5.66
N SER A 57 11.56 5.25 -6.04
CA SER A 57 12.81 4.62 -5.62
C SER A 57 14.08 5.36 -6.10
N GLU A 58 13.99 6.18 -7.14
CA GLU A 58 15.11 7.02 -7.59
C GLU A 58 15.46 8.13 -6.59
N ARG A 59 14.46 8.67 -5.88
CA ARG A 59 14.62 9.77 -4.91
C ARG A 59 13.62 9.62 -3.76
N PRO A 60 13.81 8.60 -2.89
CA PRO A 60 12.81 8.27 -1.91
C PRO A 60 12.82 9.28 -0.76
N HIS A 61 11.63 9.66 -0.32
CA HIS A 61 11.43 10.63 0.76
C HIS A 61 10.07 10.39 1.41
N VAL A 62 9.89 10.88 2.63
CA VAL A 62 8.60 10.77 3.31
C VAL A 62 7.56 11.60 2.56
N ARG A 63 6.47 10.97 2.10
CA ARG A 63 5.38 11.66 1.41
C ARG A 63 4.06 10.89 1.48
N PRO A 64 2.90 11.56 1.37
CA PRO A 64 1.66 10.88 1.03
C PRO A 64 1.75 10.32 -0.39
N MET A 65 1.22 9.13 -0.62
CA MET A 65 1.15 8.57 -1.98
C MET A 65 0.06 9.29 -2.80
N GLY A 66 -1.05 9.68 -2.16
CA GLY A 66 -2.25 10.20 -2.82
C GLY A 66 -2.47 11.70 -2.68
N GLN A 67 -1.43 12.54 -2.71
CA GLN A 67 -1.56 14.00 -2.50
C GLN A 67 -2.67 14.67 -3.34
N HIS A 68 -3.09 14.06 -4.45
CA HIS A 68 -4.20 14.53 -5.29
C HIS A 68 -5.04 13.39 -5.88
N LEU A 69 -5.02 12.19 -5.29
CA LEU A 69 -5.68 11.01 -5.82
C LEU A 69 -6.48 10.31 -4.73
N GLU A 70 -7.71 9.94 -5.06
CA GLU A 70 -8.44 8.95 -4.25
C GLU A 70 -7.78 7.59 -4.45
N LEU A 71 -7.01 7.15 -3.45
CA LEU A 71 -6.38 5.84 -3.49
C LEU A 71 -7.38 4.76 -3.07
N VAL A 72 -7.25 3.62 -3.74
CA VAL A 72 -8.10 2.45 -3.52
C VAL A 72 -7.21 1.21 -3.44
N ALA A 73 -7.37 0.45 -2.37
CA ALA A 73 -6.78 -0.88 -2.22
C ALA A 73 -7.80 -1.96 -2.60
N ARG A 74 -7.33 -3.09 -3.12
CA ARG A 74 -8.14 -4.27 -3.42
C ARG A 74 -7.88 -5.36 -2.38
N CYS A 75 -8.95 -5.81 -1.75
CA CYS A 75 -8.94 -6.94 -0.83
C CYS A 75 -8.86 -8.27 -1.58
N LYS A 76 -8.52 -9.34 -0.85
CA LYS A 76 -8.55 -10.73 -1.36
C LYS A 76 -9.90 -11.14 -1.94
N ASP A 77 -10.99 -10.72 -1.30
CA ASP A 77 -12.36 -10.99 -1.75
C ASP A 77 -12.79 -10.13 -2.96
N GLY A 78 -11.89 -9.33 -3.51
CA GLY A 78 -12.12 -8.45 -4.65
C GLY A 78 -12.76 -7.11 -4.30
N ARG A 79 -13.16 -6.88 -3.05
CA ARG A 79 -13.71 -5.59 -2.62
C ARG A 79 -12.64 -4.51 -2.67
N GLU A 80 -13.07 -3.32 -3.03
CA GLU A 80 -12.24 -2.13 -3.09
C GLU A 80 -12.48 -1.26 -1.86
N LEU A 81 -11.39 -0.81 -1.23
CA LEU A 81 -11.42 0.01 -0.03
C LEU A 81 -10.72 1.34 -0.33
N PRO A 82 -11.39 2.49 -0.11
CA PRO A 82 -10.72 3.77 -0.16
C PRO A 82 -9.71 3.87 0.99
N VAL A 83 -8.50 4.31 0.68
CA VAL A 83 -7.38 4.34 1.62
C VAL A 83 -6.59 5.63 1.56
N GLU A 84 -5.95 5.98 2.66
CA GLU A 84 -4.85 6.92 2.71
C GLU A 84 -3.55 6.16 2.92
N ILE A 85 -2.50 6.56 2.20
CA ILE A 85 -1.18 5.92 2.27
C ILE A 85 -0.09 6.97 2.46
N SER A 86 0.78 6.74 3.45
CA SER A 86 2.03 7.47 3.64
C SER A 86 3.22 6.56 3.40
N LEU A 87 4.19 7.04 2.64
CA LEU A 87 5.44 6.33 2.34
C LEU A 87 6.58 6.90 3.15
N ALA A 88 7.46 6.03 3.63
CA ALA A 88 8.74 6.40 4.23
C ALA A 88 9.83 5.43 3.75
N PRO A 89 10.99 5.92 3.27
CA PRO A 89 12.13 5.06 3.04
C PRO A 89 12.65 4.50 4.35
N TYR A 90 13.16 3.28 4.30
CA TYR A 90 13.83 2.63 5.41
C TYR A 90 15.03 1.85 4.89
N GLN A 91 16.22 2.12 5.44
CA GLN A 91 17.41 1.36 5.12
C GLN A 91 17.54 0.21 6.11
N SER A 92 17.56 -1.03 5.63
CA SER A 92 17.87 -2.21 6.42
C SER A 92 19.23 -2.80 6.03
N GLU A 93 19.67 -3.81 6.77
CA GLU A 93 20.86 -4.61 6.41
C GLU A 93 20.68 -5.35 5.08
N GLN A 94 19.44 -5.65 4.67
CA GLN A 94 19.14 -6.33 3.41
C GLN A 94 18.99 -5.39 2.21
N GLY A 95 18.95 -4.07 2.43
CA GLY A 95 18.85 -3.08 1.36
C GLY A 95 17.86 -1.95 1.63
N ALA A 96 17.54 -1.23 0.56
CA ALA A 96 16.55 -0.16 0.59
C ALA A 96 15.15 -0.74 0.60
N LEU A 97 14.37 -0.36 1.62
CA LEU A 97 12.98 -0.73 1.79
C LEU A 97 12.08 0.51 1.74
N VAL A 98 10.82 0.30 1.44
CA VAL A 98 9.78 1.33 1.56
C VAL A 98 8.72 0.84 2.53
N VAL A 99 8.46 1.64 3.56
CA VAL A 99 7.38 1.44 4.51
C VAL A 99 6.16 2.20 4.02
N ALA A 100 5.06 1.49 3.81
CA ALA A 100 3.75 2.06 3.53
C ALA A 100 2.85 1.90 4.75
N SER A 101 2.47 3.04 5.35
CA SER A 101 1.39 3.09 6.32
C SER A 101 0.07 3.29 5.59
N ILE A 102 -0.88 2.39 5.78
CA ILE A 102 -2.16 2.36 5.08
C ILE A 102 -3.34 2.40 6.07
N ARG A 103 -4.32 3.25 5.77
CA ARG A 103 -5.53 3.39 6.57
C ARG A 103 -6.75 3.43 5.67
N GLU A 104 -7.78 2.65 6.02
CA GLU A 104 -9.12 2.79 5.42
C GLU A 104 -9.75 4.12 5.82
N VAL A 105 -10.27 4.86 4.83
CA VAL A 105 -11.02 6.09 5.08
C VAL A 105 -12.50 5.87 4.79
N ARG A 106 -13.37 6.40 5.64
CA ARG A 106 -14.80 6.46 5.31
C ARG A 106 -15.05 7.73 4.52
N LYS A 107 -15.62 7.61 3.32
CA LYS A 107 -16.20 8.79 2.65
C LYS A 107 -17.42 9.24 3.45
N PRO A 108 -17.62 10.55 3.69
CA PRO A 108 -18.88 11.05 4.21
C PRO A 108 -20.01 10.67 3.24
N ASP A 109 -21.17 10.29 3.78
CA ASP A 109 -22.37 10.10 2.98
C ASP A 109 -22.78 11.45 2.38
N PRO A 110 -22.85 11.62 1.05
CA PRO A 110 -23.31 12.87 0.43
C PRO A 110 -24.78 13.20 0.77
N ALA A 111 -25.55 12.26 1.35
CA ALA A 111 -26.94 12.46 1.75
C ALA A 111 -27.13 13.03 3.18
N ALA A 112 -26.05 13.34 3.91
CA ALA A 112 -26.12 14.03 5.19
C ALA A 112 -26.01 15.55 4.98
N GLY A 113 -27.06 16.15 4.38
CA GLY A 113 -27.17 17.60 4.15
C GLY A 113 -28.60 18.02 3.88
#